data_AF-A0A8T6DNY4-F1
#
_entry.id   AF-A0A8T6DNY4-F1
#
_cell.length_a   1.000
_cell.length_b   1.000
_cell.length_c   1.000
_cell.angle_alpha   90.00
_cell.angle_beta   90.00
_cell.angle_gamma   90.00
#
_symmetry.space_group_name_H-M   'P 1'
#
loop_
_entity.id
_entity.type
_entity.pdbx_description
1 polymer ?
#
loop_
_entity_poly.entity_id
_entity_poly.type
_entity_poly.pdbx_seq_one_letter_code
_entity_poly.pdbx_strand_id
1 'polypeptide(L)' 'MPQETSLDDFRALTKRAGLDLTDDEIEHLKPMYDHYLEPIAQMNALDLDAEDLAVVYSPGWDPEV' A
#
# COMPACT_ATOMS: atom_id res chain seq x y z
N MET A 1 -0.97 14.19 -10.07
CA MET A 1 -1.72 14.49 -8.84
C MET A 1 -2.26 13.16 -8.33
N PRO A 2 -1.94 12.69 -7.11
CA PRO A 2 -2.62 11.55 -6.54
C PRO A 2 -4.13 11.81 -6.60
N GLN A 3 -4.90 10.88 -7.15
CA GLN A 3 -6.35 11.04 -7.20
C GLN A 3 -6.88 11.06 -5.78
N GLU A 4 -7.57 12.13 -5.42
CA GLU A 4 -8.34 12.21 -4.18
C GLU A 4 -9.38 11.10 -4.22
N THR A 5 -9.25 10.10 -3.35
CA THR A 5 -10.24 9.05 -3.18
C THR A 5 -11.49 9.66 -2.56
N SER A 6 -12.67 9.44 -3.14
CA SER A 6 -13.91 9.92 -2.53
C SER A 6 -14.18 9.21 -1.20
N LEU A 7 -15.05 9.78 -0.35
CA LEU A 7 -15.42 9.11 0.91
C LEU A 7 -16.13 7.77 0.66
N ASP A 8 -16.92 7.68 -0.41
CA ASP A 8 -17.62 6.45 -0.81
C ASP A 8 -16.64 5.37 -1.30
N ASP A 9 -15.64 5.76 -2.09
CA ASP A 9 -14.58 4.85 -2.53
C ASP A 9 -13.74 4.36 -1.34
N PHE A 10 -13.44 5.26 -0.40
CA PHE A 10 -12.71 4.91 0.81
C PHE A 10 -13.50 3.93 1.69
N ARG A 11 -14.81 4.14 1.85
CA ARG A 11 -15.70 3.19 2.53
C ARG A 11 -15.72 1.82 1.85
N ALA A 12 -15.70 1.78 0.52
CA ALA A 12 -15.62 0.52 -0.20
C ALA A 12 -14.27 -0.19 0.04
N LEU A 13 -13.17 0.56 0.15
CA LEU A 13 -11.84 0.02 0.44
C LEU A 13 -11.73 -0.52 1.87
N THR A 14 -12.21 0.21 2.88
CA THR A 14 -12.16 -0.25 4.28
C THR A 14 -12.99 -1.51 4.46
N LYS A 15 -14.17 -1.58 3.83
CA LYS A 15 -14.99 -2.80 3.83
C LYS A 15 -14.30 -4.00 3.17
N ARG A 16 -13.58 -3.78 2.06
CA ARG A 16 -12.78 -4.84 1.41
C ARG A 16 -11.61 -5.31 2.27
N ALA A 17 -11.04 -4.43 3.08
CA ALA A 17 -10.02 -4.76 4.06
C ALA A 17 -10.58 -5.50 5.30
N GLY A 18 -11.90 -5.71 5.37
CA GLY A 18 -12.56 -6.34 6.50
C GLY A 18 -12.75 -5.42 7.71
N LEU A 19 -12.66 -4.10 7.50
CA LEU A 19 -12.92 -3.10 8.54
C LEU A 19 -14.38 -2.65 8.45
N ASP A 20 -15.20 -3.09 9.41
CA ASP A 20 -16.55 -2.58 9.60
C ASP A 20 -16.49 -1.30 10.44
N LEU A 21 -16.24 -0.17 9.78
CA LEU A 21 -16.14 1.15 10.41
C LEU A 21 -17.46 1.90 10.35
N THR A 22 -17.73 2.66 11.41
CA THR A 22 -18.81 3.67 11.44
C THR A 22 -18.46 4.88 10.56
N ASP A 23 -19.47 5.71 10.28
CA ASP A 23 -19.30 6.92 9.46
C ASP A 23 -18.29 7.89 10.08
N ASP A 24 -18.37 8.09 11.40
CA ASP A 24 -17.45 8.94 12.15
C ASP A 24 -16.01 8.42 12.11
N GLU A 25 -15.82 7.09 12.20
CA GLU A 25 -14.49 6.47 12.10
C GLU A 25 -13.92 6.58 10.69
N ILE A 26 -14.76 6.47 9.66
CA ILE A 26 -14.36 6.66 8.26
C ILE A 26 -13.90 8.10 8.03
N GLU A 27 -14.67 9.08 8.50
CA GLU A 27 -14.31 10.50 8.41
C GLU A 27 -13.02 10.81 9.16
N HIS A 28 -12.79 10.17 10.31
CA HIS A 28 -11.57 10.35 11.08
C HIS A 28 -10.34 9.69 10.45
N LEU A 29 -10.51 8.52 9.82
CA LEU A 29 -9.41 7.75 9.22
C LEU A 29 -9.00 8.27 7.84
N LYS A 30 -9.92 8.87 7.09
CA LYS A 30 -9.72 9.35 5.72
C LYS A 30 -8.53 10.33 5.58
N PRO A 31 -8.35 11.36 6.43
CA PRO A 31 -7.21 12.27 6.34
C PRO A 31 -5.86 11.55 6.48
N MET A 32 -5.80 10.52 7.32
CA MET A 32 -4.58 9.70 7.48
C MET A 32 -4.31 8.90 6.20
N TYR A 33 -5.33 8.28 5.62
CA TYR A 33 -5.21 7.57 4.35
C TYR A 33 -4.72 8.51 3.22
N ASP A 34 -5.31 9.70 3.13
CA ASP A 34 -4.96 10.69 2.12
C ASP A 34 -3.52 11.17 2.23
N HIS A 35 -3.01 11.31 3.46
CA HIS A 35 -1.61 11.67 3.71
C HIS A 35 -0.63 10.67 3.08
N TYR A 36 -0.97 9.38 3.04
CA TYR A 36 -0.10 8.34 2.47
C TYR A 36 -0.19 8.24 0.94
N LEU A 37 -1.20 8.82 0.30
CA LEU A 37 -1.35 8.72 -1.16
C LEU A 37 -0.17 9.34 -1.92
N GLU A 38 0.37 10.45 -1.44
CA GLU A 38 1.51 11.11 -2.08
C GLU A 38 2.80 10.27 -2.00
N PRO A 39 3.26 9.82 -0.81
CA PRO A 39 4.41 8.92 -0.71
C PRO A 39 4.26 7.64 -1.54
N ILE A 40 3.06 7.04 -1.55
CA ILE A 40 2.77 5.84 -2.34
C ILE A 40 2.90 6.14 -3.84
N ALA A 41 2.38 7.28 -4.30
CA ALA A 41 2.51 7.70 -5.69
C ALA A 41 3.97 7.93 -6.09
N GLN A 42 4.79 8.52 -5.20
CA GLN A 42 6.22 8.70 -5.42
C GLN A 42 6.94 7.34 -5.52
N MET A 43 6.63 6.40 -4.63
CA MET A 43 7.20 5.05 -4.67
C MET A 43 6.83 4.31 -5.96
N ASN A 44 5.58 4.40 -6.40
CA ASN A 44 5.12 3.78 -7.65
C ASN A 44 5.66 4.46 -8.92
N ALA A 45 6.19 5.67 -8.81
CA ALA A 45 6.81 6.40 -9.92
C ALA A 45 8.29 6.06 -10.10
N LEU A 46 8.87 5.23 -9.23
CA LEU A 46 10.24 4.75 -9.37
C LEU A 46 10.33 3.80 -10.57
N ASP A 47 11.22 4.13 -11.50
CA ASP A 47 11.60 3.23 -12.59
C ASP A 47 12.62 2.24 -12.06
N LEU A 48 12.19 1.00 -11.88
CA LEU A 48 13.04 -0.09 -11.40
C LEU A 48 13.55 -0.85 -12.63
N ASP A 49 14.86 -0.77 -12.89
CA ASP A 49 15.48 -1.57 -13.94
C ASP A 49 15.42 -3.06 -13.58
N ALA A 50 15.54 -3.94 -14.60
CA ALA A 50 15.39 -5.39 -14.45
C ALA A 50 16.32 -6.02 -13.39
N GLU A 51 17.42 -5.34 -13.07
CA GLU A 51 18.42 -5.77 -12.09
C GLU A 51 18.00 -5.45 -10.64
N ASP A 52 17.16 -4.43 -10.42
CA ASP A 52 16.69 -4.01 -9.09
C ASP A 52 15.53 -4.87 -8.54
N LEU A 53 14.85 -5.63 -9.41
CA LEU A 53 13.78 -6.58 -9.06
C LEU A 53 14.31 -7.98 -8.69
N ALA A 54 15.59 -8.25 -8.94
CA ALA A 54 16.18 -9.56 -8.71
C ALA A 54 16.56 -9.76 -7.23
N VAL A 55 15.57 -10.16 -6.41
CA VAL A 55 15.88 -10.78 -5.12
C VAL A 55 16.52 -12.14 -5.40
N VAL A 56 17.86 -12.19 -5.36
CA VAL A 56 18.61 -13.45 -5.43
C VAL A 56 18.40 -14.18 -4.10
N TYR A 57 17.47 -15.12 -4.09
CA TYR A 57 17.35 -16.08 -3.01
C TYR A 57 18.56 -17.03 -3.06
N SER A 58 19.50 -16.86 -2.13
CA SER A 58 20.57 -17.81 -1.89
C SER A 58 20.12 -18.79 -0.79
N PRO A 59 19.61 -19.99 -1.12
CA PRO A 59 19.36 -20.99 -0.10
C PRO A 59 20.69 -21.33 0.56
N GLY A 60 20.82 -20.98 1.84
CA GLY A 60 21.94 -21.40 2.68
C GLY A 60 21.85 -22.89 3.02
N TRP A 61 21.78 -23.73 1.99
CA TRP A 61 21.90 -25.17 2.17
C TRP A 61 23.38 -25.45 2.37
N ASP A 62 23.79 -25.62 3.63
CA ASP A 62 25.11 -26.10 4.00
C ASP A 62 25.11 -27.63 3.86
N PRO A 63 25.76 -28.22 2.84
CA PRO A 63 25.80 -29.66 2.65
C PRO A 63 27.05 -30.24 3.32
N GLU A 64 27.21 -30.03 4.63
CA GLU A 64 28.26 -30.71 5.42
C GLU A 64 27.64 -31.39 6.65
N VAL A 65 27.11 -32.60 6.43
CA VAL A 65 27.06 -33.72 7.38
C VAL A 65 27.42 -35.02 6.66
#